data_AF-A0A0C9UEB3-F1
#
_entry.id   AF-A0A0C9UEB3-F1
#
_cell.length_a   1.000
_cell.length_b   1.000
_cell.length_c   1.000
_cell.angle_alpha   90.00
_cell.angle_beta   90.00
_cell.angle_gamma   90.00
#
_symmetry.space_group_name_H-M   'P 1'
#
loop_
_entity.id
_entity.type
_entity.pdbx_description
1 polymer ?
#
loop_
_entity_poly.entity_id
_entity_poly.type
_entity_poly.pdbx_seq_one_letter_code
_entity_poly.pdbx_strand_id
1 'polypeptide(L)'
;MQGPHLCQEERAKYIQEIAQLRGQITELETLRHSDKAQIQSAESHCTLAKLMNQDLCEQLDNASKLKARKGLHTGSRLLTAPEFCEEFRARRQEEERRTKEEAATKEAKEAGIHARELERAMNVSTKKFNGAVQNYKKDDLKDLAFALGLDLNGTNLELISHIQEAFKKNPILKADERFCGIYQRKGRNSVNMPANSSQGEN
;
A
#
# COMPACT_ATOMS: atom_id res chain seq x y z
N MET A 1 -22.55 -52.70 -42.64
CA MET A 1 -23.13 -51.89 -41.55
C MET A 1 -22.15 -51.86 -40.38
N GLN A 2 -21.37 -50.80 -40.22
CA GLN A 2 -20.35 -50.61 -39.17
C GLN A 2 -20.63 -49.32 -38.37
N GLY A 3 -21.89 -49.15 -37.94
CA GLY A 3 -22.36 -47.91 -37.28
C GLY A 3 -22.36 -47.87 -35.74
N PRO A 4 -22.58 -48.97 -34.98
CA PRO A 4 -22.84 -48.85 -33.53
C PRO A 4 -21.61 -48.91 -32.61
N HIS A 5 -20.46 -49.43 -33.07
CA HIS A 5 -19.29 -49.62 -32.20
C HIS A 5 -18.49 -48.34 -31.91
N LEU A 6 -18.38 -47.42 -32.87
CA LEU A 6 -17.69 -46.14 -32.69
C LEU A 6 -18.35 -45.26 -31.61
N CYS A 7 -19.68 -45.32 -31.47
CA CYS A 7 -20.43 -44.57 -30.46
C CYS A 7 -20.20 -45.11 -29.02
N GLN A 8 -19.87 -46.39 -28.86
CA GLN A 8 -19.60 -46.97 -27.54
C GLN A 8 -18.22 -46.58 -27.00
N GLU A 9 -17.21 -46.49 -27.86
CA GLU A 9 -15.86 -46.09 -27.46
C GLU A 9 -15.80 -44.63 -27.02
N GLU A 10 -16.48 -43.73 -27.73
CA GLU A 10 -16.60 -42.32 -27.34
C GLU A 10 -17.32 -42.16 -26.01
N ARG A 11 -18.40 -42.91 -25.79
CA ARG A 11 -19.12 -42.92 -24.52
C ARG A 11 -18.23 -43.39 -23.36
N ALA A 12 -17.40 -44.41 -23.57
CA ALA A 12 -16.48 -44.90 -22.55
C ALA A 12 -15.43 -43.85 -22.17
N LYS A 13 -14.89 -43.12 -23.16
CA LYS A 13 -13.95 -42.01 -22.92
C LYS A 13 -14.56 -40.91 -22.06
N TYR A 14 -15.79 -40.48 -22.36
CA TYR A 14 -16.48 -39.46 -21.55
C TYR A 14 -16.76 -39.94 -20.12
N ILE A 15 -17.13 -41.20 -19.92
CA ILE A 15 -17.35 -41.76 -18.57
C ILE A 15 -16.04 -41.73 -17.77
N GLN A 16 -14.92 -42.11 -18.39
CA GLN A 16 -13.61 -42.07 -17.77
C GLN A 16 -13.19 -40.64 -17.41
N GLU A 17 -13.40 -39.69 -18.33
CA GLU A 17 -13.11 -38.27 -18.11
C GLU A 17 -13.96 -37.69 -16.97
N ILE A 18 -15.27 -37.98 -16.92
CA ILE A 18 -16.15 -37.57 -15.82
C ILE A 18 -15.67 -38.14 -14.48
N ALA A 19 -15.24 -39.41 -14.45
CA ALA A 19 -14.72 -40.03 -13.24
C ALA A 19 -13.41 -39.35 -12.79
N GLN A 20 -12.51 -39.03 -13.72
CA GLN A 20 -11.26 -38.32 -13.43
C GLN A 20 -11.52 -36.91 -12.89
N LEU A 21 -12.41 -36.15 -13.55
CA LEU A 21 -12.77 -34.80 -13.11
C LEU A 21 -13.41 -34.81 -11.71
N ARG A 22 -14.27 -35.79 -11.41
CA ARG A 22 -14.83 -35.96 -10.05
C ARG A 22 -13.77 -36.26 -9.01
N GLY A 23 -12.76 -37.08 -9.36
CA GLY A 23 -11.60 -37.33 -8.50
C GLY A 23 -10.84 -36.04 -8.20
N GLN A 24 -10.54 -35.24 -9.23
CA GLN A 24 -9.85 -33.96 -9.09
C GLN A 24 -10.64 -32.95 -8.24
N ILE A 25 -11.96 -32.87 -8.42
CA ILE A 25 -12.82 -32.01 -7.59
C ILE A 25 -12.73 -32.43 -6.11
N THR A 26 -12.80 -33.73 -5.83
CA THR A 26 -12.73 -34.24 -4.46
C THR A 26 -11.37 -33.93 -3.83
N GLU A 27 -10.28 -34.12 -4.57
CA GLU A 27 -8.92 -33.78 -4.12
C GLU A 27 -8.77 -32.28 -3.82
N LEU A 28 -9.20 -31.41 -4.74
CA LEU A 28 -9.18 -29.96 -4.54
C LEU A 28 -10.04 -29.51 -3.36
N GLU A 29 -11.19 -30.16 -3.15
CA GLU A 29 -12.01 -29.89 -1.97
C GLU A 29 -11.27 -30.26 -0.69
N THR A 30 -10.64 -31.44 -0.60
CA THR A 30 -9.87 -31.83 0.59
C THR A 30 -8.73 -30.86 0.88
N LEU A 31 -8.01 -30.41 -0.16
CA LEU A 31 -6.95 -29.42 -0.03
C LEU A 31 -7.50 -28.09 0.49
N ARG A 32 -8.59 -27.59 -0.10
CA ARG A 32 -9.24 -26.35 0.35
C ARG A 32 -9.68 -26.41 1.81
N HIS A 33 -10.20 -27.56 2.27
CA HIS A 33 -10.57 -27.73 3.68
C HIS A 33 -9.35 -27.71 4.60
N SER A 34 -8.25 -28.36 4.21
CA SER A 34 -6.98 -28.32 4.94
C SER A 34 -6.44 -26.88 5.05
N ASP A 35 -6.38 -26.15 3.94
CA ASP A 35 -5.88 -24.77 3.92
C ASP A 35 -6.75 -23.84 4.78
N LYS A 36 -8.08 -24.01 4.71
CA LYS A 36 -9.00 -23.24 5.56
C LYS A 36 -8.75 -23.49 7.05
N ALA A 37 -8.51 -24.75 7.44
CA ALA A 37 -8.18 -25.08 8.83
C ALA A 37 -6.83 -24.48 9.26
N GLN A 38 -5.83 -24.47 8.37
CA GLN A 38 -4.53 -23.83 8.65
C GLN A 38 -4.66 -22.32 8.82
N ILE A 39 -5.43 -21.65 7.97
CA ILE A 39 -5.70 -20.20 8.08
C ILE A 39 -6.37 -19.88 9.41
N GLN A 40 -7.44 -20.60 9.77
CA GLN A 40 -8.14 -20.39 11.04
C GLN A 40 -7.22 -20.59 12.25
N SER A 41 -6.36 -21.62 12.19
CA SER A 41 -5.34 -21.85 13.22
C SER A 41 -4.37 -20.67 13.32
N ALA A 42 -3.81 -20.21 12.19
CA ALA A 42 -2.89 -19.08 12.15
C ALA A 42 -3.54 -17.78 12.67
N GLU A 43 -4.79 -17.50 12.29
CA GLU A 43 -5.57 -16.36 12.78
C GLU A 43 -5.75 -16.38 14.30
N SER A 44 -6.03 -17.57 14.87
CA SER A 44 -6.15 -17.75 16.32
C SER A 44 -4.83 -17.46 17.03
N HIS A 45 -3.70 -17.93 16.49
CA HIS A 45 -2.37 -17.68 17.03
C HIS A 45 -1.99 -16.20 16.96
N CYS A 46 -2.25 -15.54 15.83
CA CYS A 46 -2.01 -14.10 15.69
C CYS A 46 -2.85 -13.29 16.68
N THR A 47 -4.09 -13.70 16.93
CA THR A 47 -4.98 -13.04 17.90
C THR A 47 -4.44 -13.19 19.32
N LEU A 48 -4.02 -14.40 19.72
CA LEU A 48 -3.44 -14.64 21.02
C LEU A 48 -2.14 -13.84 21.22
N ALA A 49 -1.25 -13.83 20.22
CA ALA A 49 -0.02 -13.06 20.28
C ALA A 49 -0.28 -11.54 20.42
N LYS A 50 -1.30 -11.01 19.74
CA LYS A 50 -1.71 -9.61 19.90
C LYS A 50 -2.17 -9.31 21.32
N LEU A 51 -2.99 -10.16 21.92
CA LEU A 51 -3.45 -10.00 23.31
C LEU A 51 -2.28 -10.05 24.29
N MET A 52 -1.36 -11.01 24.14
CA MET A 52 -0.17 -11.10 25.00
C MET A 52 0.73 -9.88 24.87
N ASN A 53 0.91 -9.34 23.66
CA ASN A 53 1.68 -8.12 23.45
C ASN A 53 1.00 -6.90 24.10
N GLN A 54 -0.33 -6.81 24.04
CA GLN A 54 -1.09 -5.76 24.73
C GLN A 54 -0.89 -5.86 26.24
N ASP A 55 -1.04 -7.04 26.83
CA ASP A 55 -0.82 -7.27 28.27
C ASP A 55 0.61 -6.88 28.70
N LEU A 56 1.62 -7.22 27.89
CA LEU A 56 3.01 -6.85 28.17
C LEU A 56 3.23 -5.34 28.07
N CYS A 57 2.63 -4.66 27.09
CA CYS A 57 2.67 -3.21 26.99
C CYS A 57 2.04 -2.56 28.24
N GLU A 58 0.89 -3.05 28.69
CA GLU A 58 0.24 -2.55 29.91
C GLU A 58 1.10 -2.79 31.16
N GLN A 59 1.74 -3.96 31.27
CA GLN A 59 2.66 -4.27 32.36
C GLN A 59 3.87 -3.33 32.36
N LEU A 60 4.45 -3.03 31.19
CA LEU A 60 5.55 -2.09 31.07
C LEU A 60 5.13 -0.67 31.45
N ASP A 61 3.95 -0.23 31.01
CA ASP A 61 3.40 1.07 31.38
C ASP A 61 3.19 1.17 32.88
N ASN A 62 2.63 0.13 33.51
CA ASN A 62 2.44 0.08 34.96
C ASN A 62 3.78 0.05 35.71
N ALA A 63 4.76 -0.72 35.24
CA ALA A 63 6.11 -0.78 35.79
C ALA A 63 6.84 0.57 35.67
N SER A 64 6.67 1.27 34.56
CA SER A 64 7.25 2.61 34.34
C SER A 64 6.67 3.64 35.30
N LYS A 65 5.37 3.53 35.62
CA LYS A 65 4.65 4.41 36.57
C LYS A 65 5.02 4.13 38.03
N LEU A 66 5.51 2.93 38.36
CA LEU A 66 5.81 2.50 39.74
C LEU A 66 7.05 3.15 40.38
N LYS A 67 7.79 4.04 39.70
CA LYS A 67 8.96 4.76 40.27
C LYS A 67 8.72 6.21 40.64
N ALA A 68 7.53 6.76 40.44
CA ALA A 68 7.16 7.98 41.15
C ALA A 68 6.91 7.57 42.61
N ARG A 69 7.81 7.99 43.53
CA ARG A 69 7.60 7.90 44.99
C ARG A 69 6.13 8.19 45.26
N LYS A 70 5.42 7.29 45.98
CA LYS A 70 4.04 7.52 46.43
C LYS A 70 3.96 8.88 47.11
N GLY A 71 3.66 9.92 46.34
CA GLY A 71 3.10 11.14 46.86
C GLY A 71 1.86 10.71 47.61
N LEU A 72 1.68 11.23 48.82
CA LEU A 72 0.45 11.03 49.60
C LEU A 72 -0.74 11.03 48.65
N HIS A 73 -1.64 10.08 48.81
CA HIS A 73 -2.84 9.93 47.99
C HIS A 73 -3.73 11.17 48.15
N THR A 74 -3.41 12.23 47.42
CA THR A 74 -4.15 13.49 47.38
C THR A 74 -5.52 13.31 46.75
N GLY A 75 -5.76 12.20 46.04
CA GLY A 75 -7.08 11.78 45.57
C GLY A 75 -8.13 11.70 46.69
N SER A 76 -7.71 11.34 47.92
CA SER A 76 -8.61 11.35 49.08
C SER A 76 -8.89 12.75 49.66
N ARG A 77 -8.00 13.73 49.44
CA ARG A 77 -8.22 15.15 49.77
C ARG A 77 -8.98 15.90 48.67
N LEU A 78 -8.89 15.43 47.42
CA LEU A 78 -9.62 15.95 46.26
C LEU A 78 -11.14 15.72 46.36
N LEU A 79 -11.58 14.74 47.16
CA LEU A 79 -13.00 14.46 47.39
C LEU A 79 -13.67 15.41 48.41
N THR A 80 -12.91 16.18 49.19
CA THR A 80 -13.44 16.99 50.29
C THR A 80 -13.37 18.50 50.07
N ALA A 81 -12.67 18.99 49.04
CA ALA A 81 -12.56 20.42 48.74
C ALA A 81 -13.00 20.71 47.28
N PRO A 82 -13.98 21.62 47.06
CA PRO A 82 -14.59 21.87 45.76
C PRO A 82 -13.60 22.41 44.71
N GLU A 83 -12.59 23.17 45.16
CA GLU A 83 -11.57 23.79 44.29
C GLU A 83 -10.78 22.77 43.47
N PHE A 84 -10.46 21.60 44.05
CA PHE A 84 -9.70 20.57 43.35
C PHE A 84 -10.54 19.73 42.39
N CYS A 85 -11.86 19.65 42.60
CA CYS A 85 -12.78 19.01 41.65
C CYS A 85 -12.82 19.77 40.32
N GLU A 86 -12.73 21.10 40.37
CA GLU A 86 -12.70 21.95 39.17
C GLU A 86 -11.39 21.80 38.40
N GLU A 87 -10.24 21.83 39.09
CA GLU A 87 -8.93 21.59 38.46
C GLU A 87 -8.84 20.22 37.79
N PHE A 88 -9.38 19.17 38.42
CA PHE A 88 -9.38 17.83 37.85
C PHE A 88 -10.28 17.73 36.61
N ARG A 89 -11.45 18.37 36.62
CA ARG A 89 -12.34 18.45 35.46
C ARG A 89 -11.69 19.24 34.32
N ALA A 90 -11.04 20.37 34.63
CA ALA A 90 -10.33 21.19 33.65
C ALA A 90 -9.16 20.41 33.00
N ARG A 91 -8.36 19.69 33.80
CA ARG A 91 -7.27 18.86 33.29
C ARG A 91 -7.76 17.73 32.39
N ARG A 92 -8.86 17.07 32.76
CA ARG A 92 -9.47 16.00 31.95
C ARG A 92 -10.00 16.54 30.62
N GLN A 93 -10.62 17.72 30.63
CA GLN A 93 -11.06 18.38 29.41
C GLN A 93 -9.89 18.78 28.51
N GLU A 94 -8.78 19.26 29.07
CA GLU A 94 -7.56 19.59 28.31
C GLU A 94 -6.92 18.33 27.69
N GLU A 95 -6.83 17.22 28.43
CA GLU A 95 -6.32 15.95 27.88
C GLU A 95 -7.24 15.37 26.79
N GLU A 96 -8.56 15.46 26.96
CA GLU A 96 -9.52 15.09 25.91
C GLU A 96 -9.41 15.99 24.67
N ARG A 97 -9.12 17.29 24.83
CA ARG A 97 -8.88 18.18 23.70
C ARG A 97 -7.60 17.81 22.97
N ARG A 98 -6.50 17.59 23.69
CA ARG A 98 -5.21 17.19 23.10
C ARG A 98 -5.30 15.86 22.36
N THR A 99 -5.95 14.86 22.95
CA THR A 99 -6.12 13.55 22.30
C THR A 99 -6.97 13.64 21.03
N LYS A 100 -8.04 14.45 21.05
CA LYS A 100 -8.86 14.72 19.85
C LYS A 100 -8.07 15.46 18.77
N GLU A 101 -7.27 16.45 19.16
CA GLU A 101 -6.40 17.19 18.24
C GLU A 101 -5.33 16.28 17.63
N GLU A 102 -4.64 15.47 18.44
CA GLU A 102 -3.65 14.50 17.96
C GLU A 102 -4.27 13.43 17.05
N ALA A 103 -5.44 12.89 17.41
CA ALA A 103 -6.18 11.95 16.57
C ALA A 103 -6.57 12.58 15.23
N ALA A 104 -7.14 13.80 15.24
CA ALA A 104 -7.49 14.52 14.03
C ALA A 104 -6.28 14.79 13.13
N THR A 105 -5.12 15.13 13.71
CA THR A 105 -3.89 15.31 12.90
C THR A 105 -3.35 14.01 12.31
N LYS A 106 -3.52 12.86 12.99
CA LYS A 106 -3.12 11.55 12.47
C LYS A 106 -4.05 11.11 11.34
N GLU A 107 -5.37 11.21 11.55
CA GLU A 107 -6.38 10.90 10.54
C GLU A 107 -6.20 11.76 9.29
N ALA A 108 -5.93 13.07 9.43
CA ALA A 108 -5.67 13.95 8.29
C ALA A 108 -4.41 13.54 7.50
N LYS A 109 -3.35 13.09 8.18
CA LYS A 109 -2.12 12.61 7.53
C LYS A 109 -2.35 11.28 6.80
N GLU A 110 -3.05 10.35 7.44
CA GLU A 110 -3.38 9.04 6.85
C GLU A 110 -4.30 9.19 5.64
N ALA A 111 -5.34 10.03 5.73
CA ALA A 111 -6.21 10.36 4.61
C ALA A 111 -5.43 10.98 3.44
N GLY A 112 -4.47 11.87 3.72
CA GLY A 112 -3.60 12.46 2.70
C GLY A 112 -2.67 11.45 2.01
N ILE A 113 -2.16 10.46 2.75
CA ILE A 113 -1.35 9.38 2.18
C ILE A 113 -2.22 8.49 1.26
N HIS A 114 -3.39 8.09 1.75
CA HIS A 114 -4.32 7.23 1.01
C HIS A 114 -4.83 7.92 -0.27
N ALA A 115 -5.17 9.21 -0.20
CA ALA A 115 -5.58 9.99 -1.38
C ALA A 115 -4.49 10.02 -2.46
N ARG A 116 -3.22 10.19 -2.07
CA ARG A 116 -2.09 10.16 -3.02
C ARG A 116 -1.85 8.79 -3.63
N GLU A 117 -2.09 7.72 -2.88
CA GLU A 117 -1.96 6.36 -3.39
C GLU A 117 -3.03 6.04 -4.44
N LEU A 118 -4.27 6.47 -4.20
CA LEU A 118 -5.34 6.41 -5.21
C LEU A 118 -5.01 7.22 -6.45
N GLU A 119 -4.50 8.45 -6.28
CA GLU A 119 -4.08 9.29 -7.40
C GLU A 119 -2.98 8.63 -8.23
N ARG A 120 -1.98 8.00 -7.58
CA ARG A 120 -0.96 7.22 -8.27
C ARG A 120 -1.58 6.09 -9.08
N ALA A 121 -2.45 5.28 -8.47
CA ALA A 121 -3.11 4.16 -9.13
C ALA A 121 -3.89 4.59 -10.38
N MET A 122 -4.57 5.73 -10.34
CA MET A 122 -5.32 6.25 -11.49
C MET A 122 -4.40 6.81 -12.59
N ASN A 123 -3.27 7.43 -12.22
CA ASN A 123 -2.42 8.17 -13.15
C ASN A 123 -1.24 7.37 -13.72
N VAL A 124 -1.04 6.10 -13.34
CA VAL A 124 0.10 5.27 -13.82
C VAL A 124 0.19 5.18 -15.33
N SER A 125 -0.95 5.03 -16.00
CA SER A 125 -1.01 4.82 -17.44
C SER A 125 -0.92 6.12 -18.25
N THR A 126 -1.30 7.25 -17.65
CA THR A 126 -1.46 8.54 -18.35
C THR A 126 -0.35 9.54 -18.05
N LYS A 127 0.35 9.41 -16.92
CA LYS A 127 1.39 10.36 -16.51
C LYS A 127 2.64 10.22 -17.38
N LYS A 128 3.00 11.29 -18.08
CA LYS A 128 4.24 11.42 -18.87
C LYS A 128 5.33 12.05 -18.01
N PHE A 129 6.50 11.42 -17.97
CA PHE A 129 7.64 11.88 -17.18
C PHE A 129 8.63 12.63 -18.07
N ASN A 130 8.82 13.92 -17.79
CA ASN A 130 9.71 14.80 -18.54
C ASN A 130 10.85 15.33 -17.66
N GLY A 131 12.08 15.17 -18.14
CA GLY A 131 13.28 15.66 -17.47
C GLY A 131 14.10 14.56 -16.79
N ALA A 132 15.35 14.93 -16.44
CA ALA A 132 16.30 13.98 -15.88
C ALA A 132 15.85 13.49 -14.49
N VAL A 133 15.92 12.18 -14.27
CA VAL A 133 15.50 11.51 -13.01
C VAL A 133 16.15 12.13 -11.78
N GLN A 134 17.39 12.62 -11.89
CA GLN A 134 18.11 13.25 -10.79
C GLN A 134 17.47 14.54 -10.26
N ASN A 135 16.64 15.21 -11.07
CA ASN A 135 16.00 16.48 -10.71
C ASN A 135 14.58 16.29 -10.16
N TYR A 136 14.07 15.05 -10.10
CA TYR A 136 12.73 14.79 -9.58
C TYR A 136 12.66 14.91 -8.07
N LYS A 137 11.50 15.41 -7.59
CA LYS A 137 11.20 15.43 -6.16
C LYS A 137 10.91 14.01 -5.68
N LYS A 138 10.96 13.79 -4.37
CA LYS A 138 10.70 12.48 -3.76
C LYS A 138 9.36 11.88 -4.20
N ASP A 139 8.32 12.69 -4.30
CA ASP A 139 7.00 12.22 -4.73
C ASP A 139 6.99 11.80 -6.20
N ASP A 140 7.63 12.57 -7.09
CA ASP A 140 7.75 12.21 -8.52
C ASP A 140 8.61 10.95 -8.73
N LEU A 141 9.64 10.76 -7.91
CA LEU A 141 10.44 9.52 -7.89
C LEU A 141 9.61 8.32 -7.46
N LYS A 142 8.72 8.49 -6.47
CA LYS A 142 7.79 7.42 -6.07
C LYS A 142 6.76 7.12 -7.15
N ASP A 143 6.24 8.14 -7.82
CA ASP A 143 5.31 7.94 -8.96
C ASP A 143 5.99 7.18 -10.10
N LEU A 144 7.25 7.52 -10.39
CA LEU A 144 8.05 6.84 -11.41
C LEU A 144 8.40 5.41 -11.00
N ALA A 145 8.77 5.18 -9.74
CA ALA A 145 8.99 3.84 -9.20
C ALA A 145 7.72 2.99 -9.27
N PHE A 146 6.57 3.57 -8.92
CA PHE A 146 5.27 2.90 -9.00
C PHE A 146 4.92 2.52 -10.45
N ALA A 147 5.15 3.43 -11.41
CA ALA A 147 4.90 3.17 -12.83
C ALA A 147 5.82 2.08 -13.42
N LEU A 148 6.98 1.85 -12.81
CA LEU A 148 7.91 0.78 -13.14
C LEU A 148 7.69 -0.51 -12.34
N GLY A 149 6.72 -0.53 -11.42
CA GLY A 149 6.46 -1.67 -10.53
C GLY A 149 7.56 -1.92 -9.49
N LEU A 150 8.27 -0.88 -9.07
CA LEU A 150 9.33 -0.94 -8.07
C LEU A 150 8.82 -0.59 -6.66
N ASP A 151 9.59 -0.95 -5.63
CA ASP A 151 9.31 -0.55 -4.25
C ASP A 151 9.42 0.98 -4.07
N LEU A 152 8.50 1.54 -3.28
CA LEU A 152 8.36 2.97 -3.00
C LEU A 152 9.13 3.41 -1.75
N ASN A 153 9.68 2.45 -1.02
CA ASN A 153 10.44 2.68 0.20
C ASN A 153 11.89 2.99 -0.14
N GLY A 154 12.44 3.97 0.57
CA GLY A 154 13.84 4.35 0.43
C GLY A 154 14.09 5.86 0.50
N THR A 155 15.37 6.17 0.55
CA THR A 155 15.92 7.51 0.33
C THR A 155 15.86 7.88 -1.15
N ASN A 156 15.99 9.18 -1.47
CA ASN A 156 15.95 9.63 -2.87
C ASN A 156 17.05 8.96 -3.71
N LEU A 157 18.23 8.72 -3.14
CA LEU A 157 19.36 8.09 -3.84
C LEU A 157 19.09 6.62 -4.16
N GLU A 158 18.48 5.88 -3.24
CA GLU A 158 18.07 4.49 -3.46
C GLU A 158 17.01 4.40 -4.55
N LEU A 159 15.98 5.25 -4.49
CA LEU A 159 14.93 5.31 -5.52
C LEU A 159 15.51 5.60 -6.92
N ILE A 160 16.40 6.61 -7.02
CA ILE A 160 17.06 6.93 -8.30
C ILE A 160 17.88 5.73 -8.80
N SER A 161 18.61 5.05 -7.91
CA SER A 161 19.45 3.91 -8.26
C SER A 161 18.61 2.75 -8.79
N HIS A 162 17.53 2.39 -8.10
CA HIS A 162 16.61 1.33 -8.51
C HIS A 162 15.93 1.64 -9.85
N ILE A 163 15.47 2.89 -10.04
CA ILE A 163 14.86 3.35 -11.30
C ILE A 163 15.85 3.23 -12.45
N GLN A 164 17.09 3.69 -12.26
CA GLN A 164 18.13 3.59 -13.28
C GLN A 164 18.48 2.13 -13.61
N GLU A 165 18.52 1.25 -12.61
CA GLU A 165 18.75 -0.18 -12.80
C GLU A 165 17.63 -0.83 -13.61
N ALA A 166 16.37 -0.51 -13.31
CA ALA A 166 15.22 -1.00 -14.08
C ALA A 166 15.27 -0.56 -15.55
N PHE A 167 15.64 0.69 -15.82
CA PHE A 167 15.83 1.17 -17.19
C PHE A 167 17.04 0.55 -17.92
N LYS A 168 18.07 0.13 -17.18
CA LYS A 168 19.20 -0.62 -17.75
C LYS A 168 18.78 -2.05 -18.11
N LYS A 169 18.00 -2.71 -17.25
CA LYS A 169 17.47 -4.06 -17.48
C LYS A 169 16.48 -4.10 -18.65
N ASN A 170 15.64 -3.08 -18.77
CA ASN A 170 14.58 -3.01 -19.78
C ASN A 170 14.77 -1.80 -20.72
N PRO A 171 15.65 -1.90 -21.73
CA PRO A 171 15.90 -0.79 -22.65
C PRO A 171 14.69 -0.40 -23.50
N ILE A 172 13.72 -1.30 -23.67
CA ILE A 172 12.47 -1.06 -24.41
C ILE A 172 11.67 0.07 -23.78
N LEU A 173 11.74 0.23 -22.44
CA LEU A 173 11.03 1.30 -21.73
C LEU A 173 11.50 2.70 -22.13
N LYS A 174 12.68 2.85 -22.73
CA LYS A 174 13.16 4.14 -23.24
C LYS A 174 12.37 4.64 -24.44
N ALA A 175 11.79 3.72 -25.20
CA ALA A 175 10.96 4.01 -26.38
C ALA A 175 9.47 4.22 -26.02
N ASP A 176 9.06 3.85 -24.80
CA ASP A 176 7.70 4.10 -24.32
C ASP A 176 7.44 5.61 -24.23
N GLU A 177 6.30 6.05 -24.77
CA GLU A 177 5.87 7.45 -24.81
C GLU A 177 5.83 8.09 -23.41
N ARG A 178 5.63 7.28 -22.36
CA ARG A 178 5.58 7.75 -20.97
C ARG A 178 6.94 8.14 -20.42
N PHE A 179 8.01 7.50 -20.86
CA PHE A 179 9.36 7.64 -20.31
C PHE A 179 10.36 8.28 -21.28
N CYS A 180 10.01 8.44 -22.56
CA CYS A 180 10.91 8.99 -23.57
C CYS A 180 11.40 10.41 -23.20
N GLY A 181 10.56 11.22 -22.55
CA GLY A 181 10.87 12.57 -22.07
C GLY A 181 11.94 12.64 -20.99
N ILE A 182 12.27 11.52 -20.33
CA ILE A 182 13.36 11.44 -19.35
C ILE A 182 14.73 11.53 -20.04
N TYR A 183 14.82 10.98 -21.26
CA TYR A 183 16.06 10.89 -22.02
C TYR A 183 16.27 12.05 -22.99
N GLN A 184 15.23 12.83 -23.25
CA GLN A 184 15.33 14.02 -24.08
C GLN A 184 16.16 15.07 -23.33
N ARG A 185 17.41 15.25 -23.78
CA ARG A 185 18.23 16.36 -23.32
C ARG A 185 17.49 17.64 -23.71
N LYS A 186 17.15 18.46 -22.73
CA LYS A 186 16.50 19.75 -22.93
C LYS A 186 17.44 20.64 -23.75
N GLY A 187 17.38 20.50 -25.08
CA GLY A 187 18.09 21.37 -26.00
C GLY A 187 17.56 22.77 -25.78
N ARG A 188 18.44 23.70 -25.43
CA ARG A 188 18.14 25.12 -25.59
C ARG A 188 17.79 25.33 -27.07
N ASN A 189 16.60 25.88 -27.33
CA ASN A 189 16.12 26.35 -28.63
C ASN A 189 15.88 25.28 -29.72
N SER A 190 14.61 24.90 -29.91
CA SER A 190 14.04 24.81 -31.26
C SER A 190 13.59 26.24 -31.62
N VAL A 191 14.49 27.09 -32.13
CA VAL A 191 14.52 27.49 -33.55
C VAL A 191 13.11 27.66 -34.13
N ASN A 192 12.64 28.90 -34.09
CA ASN A 192 12.04 29.64 -35.20
C ASN A 192 11.44 28.77 -36.32
N MET A 193 10.11 28.63 -36.33
CA MET A 193 9.34 28.19 -37.48
C MET A 193 9.50 29.23 -38.61
N PRO A 194 10.01 28.88 -39.82
CA PRO A 194 9.87 29.76 -40.97
C PRO A 194 8.40 29.75 -41.43
N ALA A 195 7.80 30.93 -41.51
CA ALA A 195 6.51 31.15 -42.13
C ALA A 195 6.60 30.74 -43.61
N ASN A 196 5.86 29.70 -43.98
CA ASN A 196 5.66 29.29 -45.36
C ASN A 196 4.62 30.22 -45.99
N SER A 197 5.06 31.28 -46.67
CA SER A 197 4.22 32.15 -47.50
C SER A 197 4.58 31.93 -48.97
N SER A 198 3.86 31.03 -49.63
CA SER A 198 3.93 30.83 -51.09
C SER A 198 2.66 30.17 -51.63
N GLN A 199 1.62 30.98 -51.82
CA GLN A 199 0.61 30.92 -52.90
C GLN A 199 0.03 32.34 -52.99
N GLY A 200 -0.15 33.01 -54.13
CA GLY A 200 -0.03 32.70 -55.54
C GLY A 200 -0.73 33.84 -56.29
N GLU A 201 -0.10 34.33 -57.35
CA GLU A 201 -0.68 34.75 -58.63
C GLU A 201 -1.96 35.62 -58.67
N ASN A 202 -1.78 36.84 -59.20
CA ASN A 202 -2.58 37.40 -60.30
C ASN A 202 -1.68 38.31 -61.14
#